data_AF-A0A7W3UIA1-F1
#
_entry.id   AF-A0A7W3UIA1-F1
#
_cell.length_a   1.000
_cell.length_b   1.000
_cell.length_c   1.000
_cell.angle_alpha   90.00
_cell.angle_beta   90.00
_cell.angle_gamma   90.00
#
_symmetry.space_group_name_H-M   'P 1'
#
loop_
_entity.id
_entity.type
_entity.pdbx_description
1 polymer ?
#
loop_
_entity_poly.entity_id
_entity_poly.type
_entity_poly.pdbx_seq_one_letter_code
_entity_poly.pdbx_strand_id
1 'polypeptide(L)'
;MFINVEKKAQKLFNTYQQATSEENMAMALANPLFSWHATYYTVKRKKNVIFLNDATTMAIVLFDVNAKNKQTVKERFEKQLAIIWQELGLSAESLTDYLAIGGDWQISKTIHPLQIKTITKFYKNVIKPQAKTIASEIDLAKALVKKVQQKGRIYVGEDETVKIIEMAQPFNIKHVNFEELYLKEITNKLRRLSQLDGEDLTADEVDNAIQHIQEVNNQLLDLFLTDAKRNYSARTVRRYRDNLQFYLNEWAAHQLSTIFNIYVQTSVDELEFHGVGKTERTNIKTSLKRLAKYLKDKAMISDNEYDDIILYTQKDPVDLDEEDEDEYDDPEVEAFLNSLFSEPEKLPVVFDPQTDKMIDDYLKSFVTLYGLISAQQAYQIIHAQNPSIDKKRFDQYIQNKFDEMTMEYFIIDFSEAFKSVDIAPEIFIFSPLLIKDNDTKLSSFYKHQLGLPYYIPAKEVLIDDKFSPFANISNYQQDLEKLLANQYGLSGDDLKGAAFLSLYQLKMSDYGLELSSVNGAINKVIAFLNKEHGLKVKQDKVNEPLIKLLVLIATNIRRPWNRGWTNYEMLRAKGIAELVSEMEINLEDPKLSSEVISEVQAGRINRDELLSFLESSNLPPKVISKLYKQVEEL
;
A
#
# COMPACT_ATOMS: atom_id res chain seq x y z
N MET A 1 -31.39 16.63 14.96
CA MET A 1 -30.77 17.22 13.76
C MET A 1 -29.34 17.57 14.13
N PHE A 2 -28.37 17.27 13.27
CA PHE A 2 -26.95 17.38 13.63
C PHE A 2 -26.41 18.74 13.22
N ILE A 3 -25.92 19.51 14.19
CA ILE A 3 -25.36 20.85 13.96
C ILE A 3 -23.86 20.83 14.31
N ASN A 4 -23.01 20.80 13.28
CA ASN A 4 -21.57 20.74 13.40
C ASN A 4 -20.98 22.15 13.46
N VAL A 5 -20.56 22.58 14.64
CA VAL A 5 -20.24 24.01 14.91
C VAL A 5 -18.73 24.26 14.94
N GLU A 6 -18.26 25.22 14.15
CA GLU A 6 -16.84 25.59 14.12
C GLU A 6 -16.38 26.11 15.48
N LYS A 7 -15.13 25.79 15.88
CA LYS A 7 -14.57 26.14 17.20
C LYS A 7 -14.86 27.58 17.62
N LYS A 8 -14.75 28.55 16.71
CA LYS A 8 -15.04 29.97 17.01
C LYS A 8 -16.51 30.21 17.36
N ALA A 9 -17.44 29.50 16.73
CA ALA A 9 -18.89 29.67 16.84
C ALA A 9 -19.51 28.93 18.03
N GLN A 10 -18.80 27.98 18.67
CA GLN A 10 -19.32 27.15 19.77
C GLN A 10 -19.98 27.95 20.92
N LYS A 11 -19.43 29.12 21.28
CA LYS A 11 -20.00 29.97 22.34
C LYS A 11 -21.43 30.47 22.03
N LEU A 12 -21.84 30.49 20.76
CA LEU A 12 -23.18 30.87 20.34
C LEU A 12 -24.19 29.72 20.47
N PHE A 13 -23.74 28.48 20.62
CA PHE A 13 -24.59 27.27 20.66
C PHE A 13 -24.54 26.56 22.02
N ASN A 14 -23.90 27.16 23.03
CA ASN A 14 -23.68 26.54 24.33
C ASN A 14 -24.96 26.33 25.17
N THR A 15 -26.11 26.83 24.71
CA THR A 15 -27.42 26.65 25.34
C THR A 15 -28.19 25.44 24.80
N TYR A 16 -27.72 24.81 23.72
CA TYR A 16 -28.35 23.63 23.11
C TYR A 16 -27.69 22.35 23.61
N GLN A 17 -28.39 21.22 23.46
CA GLN A 17 -27.90 19.90 23.86
C GLN A 17 -26.55 19.64 23.19
N GLN A 18 -25.52 19.50 24.03
CA GLN A 18 -24.19 19.15 23.58
C GLN A 18 -24.17 17.64 23.38
N ALA A 19 -23.65 17.24 22.24
CA ALA A 19 -23.62 15.87 21.82
C ALA A 19 -22.21 15.29 22.05
N THR A 20 -22.10 14.00 22.36
CA THR A 20 -20.82 13.27 22.36
C THR A 20 -20.21 13.41 20.96
N SER A 21 -19.01 13.97 20.86
CA SER A 21 -18.51 14.52 19.59
C SER A 21 -18.33 13.49 18.49
N GLU A 22 -18.08 12.23 18.85
CA GLU A 22 -17.77 11.18 17.88
C GLU A 22 -19.04 10.51 17.33
N GLU A 23 -20.05 10.26 18.17
CA GLU A 23 -21.26 9.51 17.78
C GLU A 23 -22.15 10.37 16.89
N ASN A 24 -22.20 11.66 17.21
CA ASN A 24 -22.93 12.66 16.45
C ASN A 24 -22.22 13.02 15.15
N MET A 25 -20.89 12.87 15.08
CA MET A 25 -20.16 13.00 13.82
C MET A 25 -20.46 11.84 12.89
N ALA A 26 -20.44 10.61 13.40
CA ALA A 26 -20.80 9.41 12.63
C ALA A 26 -22.25 9.49 12.13
N MET A 27 -23.19 9.91 12.99
CA MET A 27 -24.57 10.15 12.57
C MET A 27 -24.70 11.25 11.51
N ALA A 28 -24.01 12.37 11.71
CA ALA A 28 -24.01 13.48 10.75
C ALA A 28 -23.49 13.04 9.37
N LEU A 29 -22.43 12.23 9.34
CA LEU A 29 -21.85 11.69 8.11
C LEU A 29 -22.78 10.66 7.43
N ALA A 30 -23.45 9.80 8.21
CA ALA A 30 -24.40 8.82 7.70
C ALA A 30 -25.70 9.45 7.20
N ASN A 31 -26.03 10.63 7.72
CA ASN A 31 -27.28 11.35 7.46
C ASN A 31 -26.99 12.78 6.97
N PRO A 32 -26.30 12.96 5.82
CA PRO A 32 -25.84 14.28 5.36
C PRO A 32 -26.99 15.25 5.08
N LEU A 33 -28.20 14.74 4.80
CA LEU A 33 -29.38 15.56 4.63
C LEU A 33 -29.84 16.23 5.94
N PHE A 34 -29.68 15.54 7.08
CA PHE A 34 -30.02 16.04 8.42
C PHE A 34 -28.83 16.67 9.15
N SER A 35 -27.72 16.85 8.43
CA SER A 35 -26.47 17.40 8.95
C SER A 35 -26.21 18.80 8.38
N TRP A 36 -25.90 19.71 9.28
CA TRP A 36 -25.66 21.12 8.99
C TRP A 36 -24.39 21.60 9.64
N HIS A 37 -23.57 22.29 8.87
CA HIS A 37 -22.37 22.93 9.39
C HIS A 37 -22.60 24.40 9.68
N ALA A 38 -22.23 24.83 10.89
CA ALA A 38 -22.44 26.19 11.37
C ALA A 38 -21.13 26.94 11.64
N THR A 39 -21.05 28.17 11.14
CA THR A 39 -19.96 29.12 11.42
C THR A 39 -20.51 30.54 11.57
N TYR A 40 -19.67 31.53 11.90
CA TYR A 40 -20.06 32.93 11.83
C TYR A 40 -19.01 33.81 11.16
N TYR A 41 -19.47 34.95 10.65
CA TYR A 41 -18.64 36.07 10.25
C TYR A 41 -19.12 37.35 10.92
N THR A 42 -18.23 38.34 11.04
CA THR A 42 -18.54 39.59 11.73
C THR A 42 -18.68 40.72 10.72
N VAL A 43 -19.82 41.43 10.75
CA VAL A 43 -20.05 42.66 9.99
C VAL A 43 -20.53 43.74 10.96
N LYS A 44 -19.91 44.92 10.94
CA LYS A 44 -20.24 46.03 11.86
C LYS A 44 -20.33 45.59 13.34
N ARG A 45 -19.39 44.76 13.79
CA ARG A 45 -19.32 44.13 15.14
C ARG A 45 -20.47 43.18 15.50
N LYS A 46 -21.38 42.87 14.57
CA LYS A 46 -22.45 41.88 14.75
C LYS A 46 -22.01 40.54 14.17
N LYS A 47 -22.26 39.45 14.88
CA LYS A 47 -21.96 38.09 14.40
C LYS A 47 -23.13 37.58 13.58
N ASN A 48 -22.88 37.22 12.34
CA ASN A 48 -23.85 36.62 11.43
C ASN A 48 -23.50 35.15 11.26
N VAL A 49 -24.43 34.27 11.64
CA VAL A 49 -24.25 32.81 11.62
C VAL A 49 -24.67 32.28 10.27
N ILE A 50 -23.89 31.35 9.73
CA ILE A 50 -24.13 30.65 8.47
C ILE A 50 -24.29 29.17 8.80
N PHE A 51 -25.30 28.55 8.21
CA PHE A 51 -25.49 27.10 8.16
C PHE A 51 -25.38 26.63 6.72
N LEU A 52 -24.65 25.55 6.46
CA LEU A 52 -24.66 24.85 5.16
C LEU A 52 -25.10 23.41 5.36
N ASN A 53 -26.01 22.94 4.53
CA ASN A 53 -26.44 21.54 4.51
C ASN A 53 -25.37 20.66 3.84
N ASP A 54 -25.12 19.48 4.38
CA ASP A 54 -24.02 18.62 3.89
C ASP A 54 -24.35 17.84 2.63
N ALA A 55 -25.63 17.53 2.40
CA ALA A 55 -26.06 16.84 1.19
C ALA A 55 -26.18 17.79 -0.02
N THR A 56 -26.67 19.00 0.21
CA THR A 56 -27.12 19.90 -0.86
C THR A 56 -26.34 21.21 -0.95
N THR A 57 -25.48 21.51 0.02
CA THR A 57 -24.81 22.82 0.15
C THR A 57 -25.77 24.02 0.29
N MET A 58 -27.06 23.76 0.52
CA MET A 58 -28.08 24.75 0.82
C MET A 58 -27.67 25.61 2.03
N ALA A 59 -27.83 26.92 1.93
CA ALA A 59 -27.34 27.87 2.91
C ALA A 59 -28.46 28.61 3.65
N ILE A 60 -28.36 28.66 4.99
CA ILE A 60 -29.21 29.49 5.85
C ILE A 60 -28.33 30.49 6.59
N VAL A 61 -28.74 31.77 6.64
CA VAL A 61 -27.97 32.85 7.29
C VAL A 61 -28.83 33.60 8.30
N LEU A 62 -28.30 33.77 9.51
CA LEU A 62 -28.93 34.52 10.60
C LEU A 62 -28.05 35.71 10.98
N PHE A 63 -28.60 36.92 11.00
CA PHE A 63 -27.88 38.14 11.36
C PHE A 63 -27.90 38.41 12.86
N ASP A 64 -26.86 39.10 13.33
CA ASP A 64 -26.80 39.64 14.70
C ASP A 64 -27.10 38.61 15.81
N VAL A 65 -26.47 37.43 15.73
CA VAL A 65 -26.52 36.43 16.79
C VAL A 65 -25.57 36.84 17.93
N ASN A 66 -26.14 37.09 19.09
CA ASN A 66 -25.44 37.61 20.26
C ASN A 66 -25.95 36.94 21.55
N ALA A 67 -25.38 37.32 22.69
CA ALA A 67 -25.70 36.68 23.97
C ALA A 67 -27.18 36.77 24.37
N LYS A 68 -27.93 37.76 23.87
CA LYS A 68 -29.35 37.98 24.20
C LYS A 68 -30.30 37.10 23.38
N ASN A 69 -29.92 36.76 22.14
CA ASN A 69 -30.81 36.04 21.20
C ASN A 69 -30.26 34.68 20.76
N LYS A 70 -29.15 34.21 21.34
CA LYS A 70 -28.59 32.88 21.02
C LYS A 70 -29.53 31.72 21.36
N GLN A 71 -30.49 31.91 22.26
CA GLN A 71 -31.49 30.90 22.63
C GLN A 71 -32.54 30.68 21.53
N THR A 72 -32.80 31.69 20.69
CA THR A 72 -33.81 31.63 19.61
C THR A 72 -33.20 31.29 18.25
N VAL A 73 -31.94 30.82 18.22
CA VAL A 73 -31.25 30.47 16.96
C VAL A 73 -31.94 29.32 16.24
N LYS A 74 -32.43 28.30 16.95
CA LYS A 74 -33.20 27.17 16.39
C LYS A 74 -34.47 27.66 15.67
N GLU A 75 -35.31 28.42 16.37
CA GLU A 75 -36.55 28.97 15.81
C GLU A 75 -36.29 29.86 14.58
N ARG A 76 -35.24 30.69 14.64
CA ARG A 76 -34.85 31.55 13.53
C ARG A 76 -34.34 30.76 12.33
N PHE A 77 -33.58 29.69 12.57
CA PHE A 77 -33.14 28.78 11.52
C PHE A 77 -34.33 28.10 10.84
N GLU A 78 -35.25 27.51 11.60
CA GLU A 78 -36.43 26.81 11.06
C GLU A 78 -37.33 27.76 10.26
N LYS A 79 -37.50 29.00 10.73
CA LYS A 79 -38.23 30.03 9.99
C LYS A 79 -37.57 30.38 8.65
N GLN A 80 -36.24 30.50 8.61
CA GLN A 80 -35.54 30.78 7.36
C GLN A 80 -35.52 29.55 6.44
N LEU A 81 -35.41 28.35 7.01
CA LEU A 81 -35.49 27.11 6.26
C LEU A 81 -36.85 26.99 5.57
N ALA A 82 -37.95 27.32 6.25
CA ALA A 82 -39.29 27.32 5.66
C ALA A 82 -39.43 28.24 4.45
N ILE A 83 -38.83 29.43 4.51
CA ILE A 83 -38.83 30.37 3.37
C ILE A 83 -38.05 29.76 2.20
N ILE A 84 -36.89 29.17 2.45
CA ILE A 84 -36.06 28.56 1.39
C ILE A 84 -36.74 27.32 0.82
N TRP A 85 -37.36 26.48 1.65
CA TRP A 85 -38.09 25.29 1.22
C TRP A 85 -39.22 25.67 0.26
N GLN A 86 -39.96 26.73 0.57
CA GLN A 86 -41.03 27.24 -0.29
C GLN A 86 -40.48 27.82 -1.60
N GLU A 87 -39.36 28.56 -1.56
CA GLU A 87 -38.74 29.10 -2.77
C GLU A 87 -38.22 28.01 -3.71
N LEU A 88 -37.79 26.86 -3.17
CA LEU A 88 -37.42 25.66 -3.92
C LEU A 88 -38.62 24.90 -4.51
N GLY A 89 -39.86 25.34 -4.24
CA GLY A 89 -41.08 24.67 -4.72
C GLY A 89 -41.46 23.41 -3.94
N LEU A 90 -40.84 23.15 -2.79
CA LEU A 90 -41.11 21.98 -1.96
C LEU A 90 -42.33 22.20 -1.05
N SER A 91 -43.07 21.12 -0.74
CA SER A 91 -44.31 21.21 0.05
C SER A 91 -44.03 21.51 1.53
N ALA A 92 -44.94 22.24 2.19
CA ALA A 92 -44.87 22.49 3.63
C ALA A 92 -44.99 21.20 4.47
N GLU A 93 -45.69 20.19 3.94
CA GLU A 93 -45.81 18.86 4.54
C GLU A 93 -44.44 18.18 4.57
N SER A 94 -43.69 18.18 3.46
CA SER A 94 -42.33 17.62 3.42
C SER A 94 -41.38 18.30 4.42
N LEU A 95 -41.49 19.62 4.59
CA LEU A 95 -40.68 20.33 5.59
C LEU A 95 -41.04 19.89 7.01
N THR A 96 -42.32 19.69 7.28
CA THR A 96 -42.82 19.25 8.59
C THR A 96 -42.27 17.86 8.91
N ASP A 97 -42.33 16.94 7.95
CA ASP A 97 -41.77 15.59 8.08
C ASP A 97 -40.25 15.64 8.26
N TYR A 98 -39.55 16.46 7.48
CA TYR A 98 -38.10 16.64 7.59
C TYR A 98 -37.68 17.13 8.97
N LEU A 99 -38.38 18.13 9.54
CA LEU A 99 -38.10 18.65 10.88
C LEU A 99 -38.47 17.64 11.97
N ALA A 100 -39.59 16.92 11.81
CA ALA A 100 -40.03 15.90 12.76
C ALA A 100 -39.06 14.72 12.84
N ILE A 101 -38.64 14.18 11.68
CA ILE A 101 -37.65 13.11 11.58
C ILE A 101 -36.28 13.61 12.06
N GLY A 102 -35.92 14.84 11.69
CA GLY A 102 -34.68 15.47 12.12
C GLY A 102 -34.57 15.55 13.64
N GLY A 103 -35.65 15.86 14.36
CA GLY A 103 -35.67 15.94 15.82
C GLY A 103 -34.81 17.09 16.38
N ASP A 104 -34.62 17.11 17.71
CA ASP A 104 -33.92 18.19 18.41
C ASP A 104 -32.46 18.39 17.99
N TRP A 105 -31.97 19.62 18.15
CA TRP A 105 -30.61 19.98 17.77
C TRP A 105 -29.57 19.34 18.68
N GLN A 106 -28.69 18.57 18.06
CA GLN A 106 -27.51 17.98 18.69
C GLN A 106 -26.27 18.72 18.20
N ILE A 107 -25.62 19.43 19.11
CA ILE A 107 -24.46 20.27 18.78
C ILE A 107 -23.17 19.46 18.87
N SER A 108 -22.52 19.28 17.72
CA SER A 108 -21.21 18.62 17.61
C SER A 108 -20.07 19.64 17.67
N LYS A 109 -19.03 19.33 18.44
CA LYS A 109 -17.84 20.17 18.63
C LYS A 109 -16.76 19.95 17.55
N THR A 110 -16.80 18.82 16.86
CA THR A 110 -15.78 18.38 15.92
C THR A 110 -16.36 18.35 14.52
N ILE A 111 -15.65 18.94 13.55
CA ILE A 111 -16.05 19.03 12.14
C ILE A 111 -15.04 18.24 11.29
N HIS A 112 -15.51 17.51 10.29
CA HIS A 112 -14.62 16.81 9.36
C HIS A 112 -13.74 17.81 8.57
N PRO A 113 -12.40 17.62 8.48
CA PRO A 113 -11.49 18.58 7.86
C PRO A 113 -11.82 18.99 6.40
N LEU A 114 -12.41 18.08 5.63
CA LEU A 114 -12.88 18.37 4.26
C LEU A 114 -14.03 19.40 4.23
N GLN A 115 -14.95 19.37 5.21
CA GLN A 115 -16.08 20.29 5.29
C GLN A 115 -15.65 21.72 5.67
N ILE A 116 -14.60 21.86 6.48
CA ILE A 116 -13.99 23.15 6.86
C ILE A 116 -13.46 23.90 5.63
N LYS A 117 -12.78 23.18 4.72
CA LYS A 117 -12.23 23.76 3.47
C LYS A 117 -13.34 24.23 2.54
N THR A 118 -14.42 23.46 2.41
CA THR A 118 -15.61 23.79 1.59
C THR A 118 -16.30 25.04 2.10
N ILE A 119 -16.60 25.12 3.40
CA ILE A 119 -17.22 26.31 4.03
C ILE A 119 -16.35 27.55 3.91
N THR A 120 -15.05 27.43 4.15
CA THR A 120 -14.17 28.59 4.12
C THR A 120 -14.12 29.20 2.71
N LYS A 121 -14.13 28.34 1.68
CA LYS A 121 -14.23 28.77 0.28
C LYS A 121 -15.60 29.34 -0.06
N PHE A 122 -16.69 28.67 0.33
CA PHE A 122 -18.06 29.14 0.10
C PHE A 122 -18.33 30.50 0.74
N TYR A 123 -17.92 30.67 2.01
CA TYR A 123 -17.98 31.96 2.69
C TYR A 123 -17.19 33.05 1.95
N LYS A 124 -15.92 32.80 1.62
CA LYS A 124 -15.06 33.80 0.99
C LYS A 124 -15.56 34.21 -0.40
N ASN A 125 -16.05 33.26 -1.18
CA ASN A 125 -16.34 33.44 -2.59
C ASN A 125 -17.80 33.78 -2.89
N VAL A 126 -18.74 33.32 -2.05
CA VAL A 126 -20.19 33.43 -2.31
C VAL A 126 -20.89 34.35 -1.31
N ILE A 127 -20.71 34.12 0.00
CA ILE A 127 -21.45 34.86 1.04
C ILE A 127 -20.86 36.25 1.30
N LYS A 128 -19.54 36.35 1.49
CA LYS A 128 -18.87 37.61 1.85
C LYS A 128 -19.07 38.74 0.83
N PRO A 129 -19.10 38.50 -0.49
CA PRO A 129 -19.42 39.54 -1.47
C PRO A 129 -20.88 40.04 -1.36
N GLN A 130 -21.83 39.16 -1.09
CA GLN A 130 -23.27 39.48 -1.06
C GLN A 130 -23.74 40.08 0.27
N ALA A 131 -23.15 39.65 1.38
CA ALA A 131 -23.42 40.20 2.71
C ALA A 131 -22.97 41.66 2.88
N LYS A 132 -22.26 42.24 1.89
CA LYS A 132 -21.95 43.67 1.84
C LYS A 132 -23.07 44.53 1.28
N THR A 133 -23.92 43.97 0.42
CA THR A 133 -24.95 44.70 -0.34
C THR A 133 -26.37 44.36 0.09
N ILE A 134 -26.62 43.17 0.64
CA ILE A 134 -27.95 42.72 1.04
C ILE A 134 -28.19 42.99 2.54
N ALA A 135 -29.25 43.74 2.85
CA ALA A 135 -29.56 44.22 4.21
C ALA A 135 -30.51 43.31 5.00
N SER A 136 -31.27 42.44 4.32
CA SER A 136 -32.25 41.53 4.92
C SER A 136 -31.75 40.08 4.90
N GLU A 137 -32.00 39.34 5.97
CA GLU A 137 -31.69 37.90 6.06
C GLU A 137 -32.41 37.10 4.97
N ILE A 138 -33.68 37.47 4.71
CA ILE A 138 -34.55 36.79 3.75
C ILE A 138 -34.01 37.00 2.32
N ASP A 139 -33.64 38.23 1.98
CA ASP A 139 -33.13 38.55 0.64
C ASP A 139 -31.79 37.86 0.38
N LEU A 140 -30.94 37.72 1.40
CA LEU A 140 -29.68 37.00 1.28
C LEU A 140 -29.93 35.51 1.10
N ALA A 141 -30.86 34.93 1.86
CA ALA A 141 -31.24 33.53 1.73
C ALA A 141 -31.75 33.23 0.31
N LYS A 142 -32.67 34.04 -0.23
CA LYS A 142 -33.16 33.90 -1.61
C LYS A 142 -32.06 34.08 -2.66
N ALA A 143 -31.13 35.02 -2.46
CA ALA A 143 -30.01 35.24 -3.37
C ALA A 143 -29.02 34.06 -3.37
N LEU A 144 -28.83 33.40 -2.22
CA LEU A 144 -27.95 32.24 -2.09
C LEU A 144 -28.50 31.01 -2.82
N VAL A 145 -29.83 30.82 -2.86
CA VAL A 145 -30.47 29.75 -3.66
C VAL A 145 -30.17 29.92 -5.15
N LYS A 146 -30.30 31.14 -5.68
CA LYS A 146 -30.20 31.45 -7.12
C LYS A 146 -28.78 31.47 -7.71
N LYS A 147 -27.72 31.54 -6.89
CA LYS A 147 -26.34 31.81 -7.36
C LYS A 147 -25.32 30.70 -7.08
N VAL A 148 -25.76 29.49 -6.74
CA VAL A 148 -24.87 28.33 -6.68
C VAL A 148 -24.55 27.86 -8.12
N GLN A 149 -23.79 28.65 -8.89
CA GLN A 149 -23.30 28.28 -10.23
C GLN A 149 -21.77 28.38 -10.34
N GLN A 150 -21.15 27.18 -10.45
CA GLN A 150 -19.88 26.74 -11.08
C GLN A 150 -18.47 27.20 -10.60
N LYS A 151 -17.64 26.22 -10.19
CA LYS A 151 -16.58 25.53 -11.00
C LYS A 151 -15.82 24.49 -10.12
N GLY A 152 -15.97 23.19 -10.39
CA GLY A 152 -15.23 22.10 -9.73
C GLY A 152 -16.10 21.13 -8.91
N ARG A 153 -15.47 20.10 -8.32
CA ARG A 153 -16.08 18.80 -7.94
C ARG A 153 -17.21 18.76 -6.89
N ILE A 154 -17.63 19.83 -6.22
CA ILE A 154 -18.78 19.75 -5.29
C ILE A 154 -19.44 21.12 -5.13
N TYR A 155 -20.58 21.37 -5.81
CA TYR A 155 -21.71 22.19 -5.32
C TYR A 155 -22.97 21.83 -6.15
N VAL A 156 -24.07 21.59 -5.45
CA VAL A 156 -25.36 21.12 -5.99
C VAL A 156 -26.22 22.32 -6.38
N GLY A 157 -26.77 22.35 -7.60
CA GLY A 157 -27.64 23.44 -8.07
C GLY A 157 -29.04 23.45 -7.40
N GLU A 158 -29.88 24.45 -7.72
CA GLU A 158 -31.27 24.55 -7.24
C GLU A 158 -32.08 23.28 -7.60
N ASP A 159 -32.11 22.91 -8.89
CA ASP A 159 -32.78 21.71 -9.39
C ASP A 159 -32.26 20.42 -8.74
N GLU A 160 -30.97 20.39 -8.42
CA GLU A 160 -30.29 19.22 -7.90
C GLU A 160 -30.51 19.10 -6.38
N THR A 161 -30.67 20.24 -5.67
CA THR A 161 -31.11 20.32 -4.28
C THR A 161 -32.53 19.78 -4.13
N VAL A 162 -33.44 20.21 -5.01
CA VAL A 162 -34.83 19.70 -5.05
C VAL A 162 -34.83 18.19 -5.26
N LYS A 163 -34.12 17.69 -6.28
CA LYS A 163 -34.02 16.24 -6.55
C LYS A 163 -33.50 15.44 -5.37
N ILE A 164 -32.45 15.91 -4.67
CA ILE A 164 -31.90 15.22 -3.49
C ILE A 164 -32.94 15.15 -2.37
N ILE A 165 -33.68 16.23 -2.13
CA ILE A 165 -34.70 16.28 -1.09
C ILE A 165 -35.90 15.37 -1.46
N GLU A 166 -36.34 15.38 -2.70
CA GLU A 166 -37.43 14.51 -3.19
C GLU A 166 -37.05 13.03 -3.17
N MET A 167 -35.84 12.67 -3.62
CA MET A 167 -35.32 11.29 -3.59
C MET A 167 -35.15 10.75 -2.17
N ALA A 168 -35.02 11.63 -1.18
CA ALA A 168 -34.89 11.25 0.22
C ALA A 168 -36.25 11.05 0.92
N GLN A 169 -37.38 11.24 0.22
CA GLN A 169 -38.71 10.96 0.75
C GLN A 169 -39.10 9.49 0.52
N PRO A 170 -39.70 8.81 1.52
CA PRO A 170 -39.99 9.29 2.87
C PRO A 170 -38.71 9.45 3.70
N PHE A 171 -38.66 10.55 4.46
CA PHE A 171 -37.50 10.88 5.28
C PHE A 171 -37.27 9.83 6.35
N ASN A 172 -36.02 9.36 6.46
CA ASN A 172 -35.60 8.46 7.52
C ASN A 172 -34.18 8.80 7.97
N ILE A 173 -33.94 8.76 9.28
CA ILE A 173 -32.59 8.78 9.82
C ILE A 173 -32.08 7.34 9.77
N LYS A 174 -31.01 7.11 9.02
CA LYS A 174 -30.28 5.84 9.05
C LYS A 174 -29.71 5.68 10.45
N HIS A 175 -30.32 4.78 11.23
CA HIS A 175 -29.68 4.23 12.42
C HIS A 175 -28.56 3.33 11.96
N VAL A 176 -27.34 3.81 12.17
CA VAL A 176 -26.18 2.99 11.89
C VAL A 176 -25.73 2.37 13.19
N ASN A 177 -25.38 1.08 13.16
CA ASN A 177 -24.78 0.40 14.30
C ASN A 177 -23.46 1.12 14.64
N PHE A 178 -23.49 1.95 15.68
CA PHE A 178 -22.39 2.87 15.97
C PHE A 178 -21.12 2.13 16.34
N GLU A 179 -21.20 1.06 17.12
CA GLU A 179 -20.04 0.20 17.38
C GLU A 179 -19.39 -0.23 16.07
N GLU A 180 -20.19 -0.61 15.06
CA GLU A 180 -19.71 -1.07 13.75
C GLU A 180 -19.14 0.07 12.89
N LEU A 181 -19.74 1.27 12.89
CA LEU A 181 -19.19 2.43 12.20
C LEU A 181 -17.89 2.95 12.83
N TYR A 182 -17.86 3.03 14.15
CA TYR A 182 -16.66 3.44 14.88
C TYR A 182 -15.56 2.43 14.67
N LEU A 183 -15.89 1.14 14.80
CA LEU A 183 -14.95 0.08 14.51
C LEU A 183 -14.46 0.18 13.07
N LYS A 184 -15.33 0.46 12.10
CA LYS A 184 -14.95 0.70 10.70
C LYS A 184 -14.07 1.93 10.51
N GLU A 185 -14.31 3.01 11.23
CA GLU A 185 -13.47 4.21 11.17
C GLU A 185 -12.09 3.95 11.80
N ILE A 186 -12.06 3.29 12.96
CA ILE A 186 -10.85 2.89 13.68
C ILE A 186 -10.03 1.93 12.82
N THR A 187 -10.63 0.89 12.23
CA THR A 187 -9.93 -0.04 11.35
C THR A 187 -9.43 0.65 10.09
N ASN A 188 -10.20 1.55 9.47
CA ASN A 188 -9.72 2.34 8.33
C ASN A 188 -8.57 3.28 8.70
N LYS A 189 -8.57 3.88 9.90
CA LYS A 189 -7.45 4.68 10.40
C LYS A 189 -6.21 3.81 10.57
N LEU A 190 -6.33 2.68 11.26
CA LEU A 190 -5.23 1.74 11.44
C LEU A 190 -4.69 1.22 10.11
N ARG A 191 -5.54 0.92 9.12
CA ARG A 191 -5.11 0.55 7.75
C ARG A 191 -4.38 1.65 6.99
N ARG A 192 -4.68 2.92 7.26
CA ARG A 192 -3.91 4.04 6.68
C ARG A 192 -2.59 4.21 7.40
N LEU A 193 -2.58 4.01 8.72
CA LEU A 193 -1.37 4.06 9.53
C LEU A 193 -0.44 2.89 9.23
N SER A 194 -0.98 1.72 8.89
CA SER A 194 -0.23 0.54 8.46
C SER A 194 0.46 0.72 7.10
N GLN A 195 0.11 1.77 6.37
CA GLN A 195 0.73 2.17 5.10
C GLN A 195 1.78 3.26 5.28
N LEU A 196 1.98 3.75 6.52
CA LEU A 196 3.04 4.73 6.79
C LEU A 196 4.39 4.03 6.64
N ASP A 197 5.23 4.58 5.75
CA ASP A 197 6.62 4.20 5.66
C ASP A 197 7.42 5.05 6.65
N GLY A 198 8.09 4.40 7.61
CA GLY A 198 8.93 5.08 8.59
C GLY A 198 10.10 5.83 7.97
N GLU A 199 10.53 5.41 6.78
CA GLU A 199 11.61 6.05 6.02
C GLU A 199 11.23 7.46 5.50
N ASP A 200 9.93 7.79 5.49
CA ASP A 200 9.43 9.09 5.03
C ASP A 200 9.13 10.10 6.14
N LEU A 201 9.33 9.73 7.40
CA LEU A 201 8.98 10.52 8.57
C LEU A 201 10.22 11.03 9.31
N THR A 202 10.22 12.29 9.71
CA THR A 202 11.20 12.82 10.67
C THR A 202 11.01 12.17 12.05
N ALA A 203 12.00 12.26 12.94
CA ALA A 203 11.89 11.70 14.31
C ALA A 203 10.64 12.21 15.07
N ASP A 204 10.34 13.51 14.98
CA ASP A 204 9.12 14.07 15.57
C ASP A 204 7.86 13.50 14.89
N GLU A 205 7.89 13.24 13.58
CA GLU A 205 6.76 12.65 12.86
C GLU A 205 6.61 11.14 13.14
N VAL A 206 7.70 10.43 13.42
CA VAL A 206 7.69 9.04 13.91
C VAL A 206 7.09 8.98 15.30
N ASP A 207 7.55 9.81 16.23
CA ASP A 207 6.97 9.88 17.59
C ASP A 207 5.48 10.24 17.54
N ASN A 208 5.10 11.18 16.69
CA ASN A 208 3.70 11.52 16.46
C ASN A 208 2.91 10.37 15.82
N ALA A 209 3.51 9.61 14.90
CA ALA A 209 2.88 8.46 14.26
C ALA A 209 2.69 7.30 15.24
N ILE A 210 3.71 6.99 16.06
CA ILE A 210 3.65 6.02 17.15
C ILE A 210 2.53 6.41 18.12
N GLN A 211 2.52 7.67 18.58
CA GLN A 211 1.49 8.16 19.48
C GLN A 211 0.09 8.04 18.83
N HIS A 212 -0.03 8.35 17.53
CA HIS A 212 -1.29 8.24 16.82
C HIS A 212 -1.76 6.78 16.66
N ILE A 213 -0.85 5.84 16.38
CA ILE A 213 -1.14 4.41 16.35
C ILE A 213 -1.61 3.95 17.74
N GLN A 214 -0.91 4.34 18.80
CA GLN A 214 -1.27 4.00 20.19
C GLN A 214 -2.64 4.56 20.57
N GLU A 215 -2.94 5.81 20.21
CA GLU A 215 -4.25 6.43 20.45
C GLU A 215 -5.37 5.67 19.75
N VAL A 216 -5.19 5.29 18.48
CA VAL A 216 -6.21 4.57 17.71
C VAL A 216 -6.33 3.10 18.16
N ASN A 217 -5.22 2.45 18.54
CA ASN A 217 -5.24 1.12 19.16
C ASN A 217 -6.01 1.13 20.48
N ASN A 218 -5.82 2.14 21.33
CA ASN A 218 -6.57 2.25 22.58
C ASN A 218 -8.08 2.37 22.34
N GLN A 219 -8.49 3.12 21.29
CA GLN A 219 -9.90 3.18 20.88
C GLN A 219 -10.44 1.81 20.44
N LEU A 220 -9.65 1.04 19.67
CA LEU A 220 -10.00 -0.33 19.27
C LEU A 220 -10.16 -1.25 20.50
N LEU A 221 -9.19 -1.19 21.41
CA LEU A 221 -9.16 -2.02 22.62
C LEU A 221 -10.31 -1.70 23.56
N ASP A 222 -10.69 -0.42 23.72
CA ASP A 222 -11.84 -0.05 24.55
C ASP A 222 -13.16 -0.66 24.04
N LEU A 223 -13.37 -0.68 22.72
CA LEU A 223 -14.54 -1.33 22.10
C LEU A 223 -14.51 -2.85 22.31
N PHE A 224 -13.38 -3.49 21.99
CA PHE A 224 -13.21 -4.92 22.16
C PHE A 224 -13.38 -5.36 23.63
N LEU A 225 -12.75 -4.66 24.58
CA LEU A 225 -12.79 -5.01 26.00
C LEU A 225 -14.17 -4.71 26.61
N THR A 226 -14.92 -3.75 26.07
CA THR A 226 -16.30 -3.49 26.48
C THR A 226 -17.23 -4.62 26.06
N ASP A 227 -17.06 -5.14 24.84
CA ASP A 227 -17.79 -6.32 24.37
C ASP A 227 -17.37 -7.59 25.14
N ALA A 228 -16.07 -7.77 25.37
CA ALA A 228 -15.52 -8.92 26.09
C ALA A 228 -16.04 -9.04 27.54
N LYS A 229 -16.37 -7.92 28.22
CA LYS A 229 -16.98 -7.94 29.57
C LYS A 229 -18.32 -8.66 29.63
N ARG A 230 -19.02 -8.80 28.49
CA ARG A 230 -20.31 -9.50 28.42
C ARG A 230 -20.14 -11.01 28.52
N ASN A 231 -19.01 -11.52 28.04
CA ASN A 231 -18.79 -12.96 27.81
C ASN A 231 -17.62 -13.56 28.61
N TYR A 232 -16.77 -12.74 29.25
CA TYR A 232 -15.57 -13.19 29.93
C TYR A 232 -15.40 -12.60 31.34
N SER A 233 -14.68 -13.34 32.20
CA SER A 233 -14.37 -12.89 33.57
C SER A 233 -13.53 -11.62 33.60
N ALA A 234 -13.61 -10.84 34.69
CA ALA A 234 -12.79 -9.65 34.88
C ALA A 234 -11.27 -9.94 34.83
N ARG A 235 -10.85 -11.13 35.29
CA ARG A 235 -9.46 -11.61 35.20
C ARG A 235 -9.04 -11.80 33.74
N THR A 236 -9.90 -12.42 32.93
CA THR A 236 -9.65 -12.65 31.50
C THR A 236 -9.63 -11.34 30.71
N VAL A 237 -10.58 -10.44 30.96
CA VAL A 237 -10.62 -9.10 30.31
C VAL A 237 -9.38 -8.29 30.65
N ARG A 238 -8.89 -8.35 31.90
CA ARG A 238 -7.64 -7.70 32.31
C ARG A 238 -6.44 -8.30 31.57
N ARG A 239 -6.35 -9.63 31.49
CA ARG A 239 -5.30 -10.31 30.72
C ARG A 239 -5.31 -9.89 29.24
N TYR A 240 -6.48 -9.80 28.60
CA TYR A 240 -6.58 -9.32 27.23
C TYR A 240 -6.09 -7.88 27.09
N ARG A 241 -6.47 -6.98 28.00
CA ARG A 241 -5.99 -5.60 28.00
C ARG A 241 -4.46 -5.56 28.10
N ASP A 242 -3.91 -6.18 29.13
CA ASP A 242 -2.48 -6.06 29.46
C ASP A 242 -1.62 -6.62 28.30
N ASN A 243 -1.99 -7.79 27.76
CA ASN A 243 -1.28 -8.41 26.63
C ASN A 243 -1.40 -7.61 25.32
N LEU A 244 -2.60 -7.13 24.99
CA LEU A 244 -2.83 -6.39 23.74
C LEU A 244 -2.24 -4.99 23.80
N GLN A 245 -2.25 -4.35 24.97
CA GLN A 245 -1.60 -3.06 25.16
C GLN A 245 -0.08 -3.19 25.03
N PHE A 246 0.52 -4.18 25.71
CA PHE A 246 1.94 -4.48 25.56
C PHE A 246 2.29 -4.73 24.08
N TYR A 247 1.61 -5.69 23.44
CA TYR A 247 1.98 -6.05 22.08
C TYR A 247 1.64 -4.96 21.04
N LEU A 248 0.43 -4.40 21.04
CA LEU A 248 0.05 -3.44 19.98
C LEU A 248 0.66 -2.05 20.18
N ASN A 249 0.79 -1.58 21.42
CA ASN A 249 1.24 -0.22 21.69
C ASN A 249 2.72 -0.13 22.05
N GLU A 250 3.24 -1.10 22.81
CA GLU A 250 4.64 -1.05 23.27
C GLU A 250 5.57 -1.75 22.28
N TRP A 251 5.09 -2.77 21.57
CA TRP A 251 5.87 -3.47 20.54
C TRP A 251 5.54 -3.01 19.12
N ALA A 252 4.36 -3.33 18.60
CA ALA A 252 4.02 -3.12 17.19
C ALA A 252 3.99 -1.64 16.77
N ALA A 253 3.44 -0.75 17.59
CA ALA A 253 3.39 0.68 17.27
C ALA A 253 4.78 1.31 17.11
N HIS A 254 5.77 0.91 17.91
CA HIS A 254 7.15 1.40 17.80
C HIS A 254 7.86 0.92 16.53
N GLN A 255 7.30 -0.11 15.87
CA GLN A 255 7.69 -0.57 14.55
C GLN A 255 6.77 0.00 13.45
N LEU A 256 6.03 1.08 13.75
CA LEU A 256 5.02 1.71 12.88
C LEU A 256 4.01 0.71 12.31
N SER A 257 3.73 -0.33 13.09
CA SER A 257 2.85 -1.42 12.70
C SER A 257 1.58 -1.44 13.52
N THR A 258 0.56 -2.04 12.92
CA THR A 258 -0.80 -2.19 13.44
C THR A 258 -1.22 -3.65 13.27
N ILE A 259 -2.41 -3.99 13.73
CA ILE A 259 -2.98 -5.33 13.53
C ILE A 259 -3.17 -5.71 12.04
N PHE A 260 -3.14 -4.75 11.10
CA PHE A 260 -3.36 -4.99 9.67
C PHE A 260 -2.09 -5.19 8.84
N ASN A 261 -0.92 -5.10 9.46
CA ASN A 261 0.37 -5.29 8.80
C ASN A 261 1.35 -5.99 9.76
N ILE A 262 0.85 -7.05 10.41
CA ILE A 262 1.71 -7.94 11.19
C ILE A 262 2.50 -8.76 10.18
N TYR A 263 3.82 -8.60 10.19
CA TYR A 263 4.77 -9.36 9.37
C TYR A 263 5.68 -10.15 10.29
N VAL A 264 6.62 -10.93 9.74
CA VAL A 264 7.59 -11.73 10.51
C VAL A 264 8.26 -10.89 11.61
N GLN A 265 8.77 -9.70 11.28
CA GLN A 265 9.49 -8.79 12.18
C GLN A 265 8.63 -8.15 13.28
N THR A 266 7.29 -8.19 13.13
CA THR A 266 6.35 -7.72 14.14
C THR A 266 5.53 -8.87 14.72
N SER A 267 5.86 -10.12 14.39
CA SER A 267 5.19 -11.30 14.90
C SER A 267 5.37 -11.44 16.40
N VAL A 268 4.45 -12.16 17.05
CA VAL A 268 4.55 -12.41 18.49
C VAL A 268 5.77 -13.28 18.83
N ASP A 269 6.26 -14.08 17.87
CA ASP A 269 7.40 -14.96 18.09
C ASP A 269 8.74 -14.21 18.14
N GLU A 270 8.87 -13.06 17.46
CA GLU A 270 10.04 -12.20 17.56
C GLU A 270 10.31 -11.72 19.00
N LEU A 271 9.26 -11.60 19.82
CA LEU A 271 9.40 -11.22 21.22
C LEU A 271 10.29 -12.18 22.04
N GLU A 272 10.51 -13.40 21.55
CA GLU A 272 11.49 -14.33 22.11
C GLU A 272 12.90 -13.73 22.15
N PHE A 273 13.32 -13.10 21.04
CA PHE A 273 14.62 -12.44 20.93
C PHE A 273 14.72 -11.18 21.79
N HIS A 274 13.58 -10.71 22.31
CA HIS A 274 13.47 -9.57 23.22
C HIS A 274 13.20 -9.99 24.68
N GLY A 275 13.33 -11.28 25.00
CA GLY A 275 13.29 -11.79 26.37
C GLY A 275 11.90 -12.13 26.91
N VAL A 276 10.87 -12.13 26.07
CA VAL A 276 9.50 -12.52 26.45
C VAL A 276 9.39 -14.05 26.45
N GLY A 277 8.99 -14.64 27.57
CA GLY A 277 8.92 -16.10 27.70
C GLY A 277 7.77 -16.75 26.92
N LYS A 278 7.89 -18.05 26.62
CA LYS A 278 6.90 -18.84 25.85
C LYS A 278 5.46 -18.67 26.35
N THR A 279 5.24 -18.76 27.66
CA THR A 279 3.91 -18.61 28.27
C THR A 279 3.28 -17.24 28.02
N GLU A 280 4.09 -16.18 28.06
CA GLU A 280 3.63 -14.81 27.83
C GLU A 280 3.32 -14.60 26.34
N ARG A 281 4.16 -15.10 25.44
CA ARG A 281 3.90 -15.11 23.99
C ARG A 281 2.60 -15.87 23.65
N THR A 282 2.35 -17.03 24.25
CA THR A 282 1.09 -17.78 24.08
C THR A 282 -0.13 -16.99 24.56
N ASN A 283 -0.02 -16.30 25.69
CA ASN A 283 -1.09 -15.44 26.20
C ASN A 283 -1.37 -14.24 25.27
N ILE A 284 -0.32 -13.63 24.70
CA ILE A 284 -0.43 -12.57 23.70
C ILE A 284 -1.12 -13.08 22.43
N LYS A 285 -0.66 -14.20 21.87
CA LYS A 285 -1.28 -14.87 20.71
C LYS A 285 -2.77 -15.13 20.95
N THR A 286 -3.12 -15.70 22.10
CA THR A 286 -4.52 -15.96 22.47
C THR A 286 -5.36 -14.68 22.51
N SER A 287 -4.79 -13.59 23.00
CA SER A 287 -5.48 -12.30 23.09
C SER A 287 -5.68 -11.67 21.71
N LEU A 288 -4.67 -11.76 20.83
CA LEU A 288 -4.74 -11.31 19.43
C LEU A 288 -5.76 -12.10 18.61
N LYS A 289 -5.75 -13.43 18.71
CA LYS A 289 -6.76 -14.29 18.04
C LYS A 289 -8.18 -13.89 18.42
N ARG A 290 -8.41 -13.54 19.68
CA ARG A 290 -9.72 -13.10 20.17
C ARG A 290 -10.10 -11.71 19.64
N LEU A 291 -9.15 -10.79 19.55
CA LEU A 291 -9.37 -9.50 18.91
C LEU A 291 -9.64 -9.64 17.40
N ALA A 292 -8.88 -10.48 16.69
CA ALA A 292 -9.08 -10.78 15.27
C ALA A 292 -10.45 -11.42 15.03
N LYS A 293 -10.86 -12.37 15.88
CA LYS A 293 -12.19 -12.98 15.81
C LYS A 293 -13.29 -11.94 16.01
N TYR A 294 -13.14 -11.04 16.98
CA TYR A 294 -14.07 -9.93 17.18
C TYR A 294 -14.19 -9.05 15.93
N LEU A 295 -13.07 -8.72 15.26
CA LEU A 295 -13.09 -7.96 14.01
C LEU A 295 -13.78 -8.73 12.86
N LYS A 296 -13.55 -10.04 12.76
CA LYS A 296 -14.19 -10.92 11.77
C LYS A 296 -15.69 -11.03 11.99
N ASP A 297 -16.12 -11.29 13.22
CA ASP A 297 -17.54 -11.43 13.59
C ASP A 297 -18.31 -10.12 13.36
N LYS A 298 -17.62 -8.96 13.37
CA LYS A 298 -18.17 -7.63 13.03
C LYS A 298 -17.99 -7.26 11.54
N ALA A 299 -17.54 -8.18 10.69
CA ALA A 299 -17.30 -7.97 9.26
C ALA A 299 -16.32 -6.80 8.93
N MET A 300 -15.32 -6.58 9.79
CA MET A 300 -14.32 -5.52 9.62
C MET A 300 -13.06 -5.99 8.89
N ILE A 301 -12.85 -7.31 8.86
CA ILE A 301 -11.79 -8.00 8.13
C ILE A 301 -12.38 -9.14 7.32
N SER A 302 -11.77 -9.44 6.19
CA SER A 302 -12.09 -10.59 5.35
C SER A 302 -11.57 -11.90 5.98
N ASP A 303 -11.98 -13.04 5.42
CA ASP A 303 -11.45 -14.35 5.82
C ASP A 303 -9.93 -14.41 5.63
N ASN A 304 -9.42 -13.96 4.49
CA ASN A 304 -7.98 -13.91 4.23
C ASN A 304 -7.22 -13.07 5.25
N GLU A 305 -7.73 -11.89 5.60
CA GLU A 305 -7.07 -11.01 6.58
C GLU A 305 -7.13 -11.57 8.00
N TYR A 306 -8.21 -12.30 8.33
CA TYR A 306 -8.27 -13.07 9.55
C TYR A 306 -7.19 -14.15 9.53
N ASP A 307 -7.11 -14.92 8.45
CA ASP A 307 -6.14 -16.00 8.29
C ASP A 307 -4.70 -15.47 8.32
N ASP A 308 -4.42 -14.29 7.77
CA ASP A 308 -3.11 -13.63 7.88
C ASP A 308 -2.74 -13.30 9.34
N ILE A 309 -3.66 -12.66 10.08
CA ILE A 309 -3.44 -12.35 11.50
C ILE A 309 -3.27 -13.64 12.30
N ILE A 310 -4.03 -14.67 11.94
CA ILE A 310 -4.00 -15.98 12.59
C ILE A 310 -2.69 -16.71 12.27
N LEU A 311 -2.22 -16.69 11.02
CA LEU A 311 -0.94 -17.25 10.55
C LEU A 311 0.24 -16.66 11.32
N TYR A 312 0.29 -15.33 11.43
CA TYR A 312 1.34 -14.65 12.20
C TYR A 312 1.13 -14.72 13.73
N THR A 313 0.07 -15.40 14.19
CA THR A 313 -0.20 -15.72 15.60
C THR A 313 -0.29 -17.23 15.87
N GLN A 314 0.07 -18.10 14.92
CA GLN A 314 -0.04 -19.57 15.01
C GLN A 314 1.17 -20.36 14.50
N LYS A 315 1.32 -21.57 15.05
CA LYS A 315 1.23 -22.81 14.26
C LYS A 315 0.24 -23.75 14.98
N ASP A 316 -0.63 -24.41 14.20
CA ASP A 316 -1.98 -24.96 14.50
C ASP A 316 -2.03 -26.42 15.06
N PRO A 317 -3.21 -27.03 15.41
CA PRO A 317 -4.60 -26.64 15.14
C PRO A 317 -5.54 -26.51 16.35
N VAL A 318 -6.74 -26.02 16.02
CA VAL A 318 -7.96 -25.89 16.81
C VAL A 318 -8.23 -27.10 17.73
N ASP A 319 -8.41 -26.82 19.02
CA ASP A 319 -9.53 -27.38 19.77
C ASP A 319 -10.15 -26.31 20.68
N LEU A 320 -11.39 -25.96 20.36
CA LEU A 320 -12.33 -25.42 21.31
C LEU A 320 -12.90 -26.65 22.01
N ASP A 321 -12.42 -26.98 23.20
CA ASP A 321 -13.23 -27.16 24.41
C ASP A 321 -12.40 -27.75 25.56
N GLU A 322 -12.61 -27.14 26.74
CA GLU A 322 -12.54 -27.66 28.11
C GLU A 322 -11.26 -28.32 28.68
N GLU A 323 -10.78 -27.65 29.72
CA GLU A 323 -10.32 -28.15 31.03
C GLU A 323 -9.27 -29.27 31.17
N ASP A 324 -8.40 -28.98 32.15
CA ASP A 324 -7.58 -29.84 33.00
C ASP A 324 -6.19 -30.32 32.56
N GLU A 325 -5.33 -30.19 33.57
CA GLU A 325 -3.96 -30.65 33.73
C GLU A 325 -3.84 -32.13 33.33
N ASP A 326 -2.84 -32.48 32.52
CA ASP A 326 -1.74 -33.32 32.98
C ASP A 326 -0.68 -33.52 31.88
N GLU A 327 0.55 -33.57 32.35
CA GLU A 327 1.80 -33.79 31.67
C GLU A 327 1.83 -35.21 31.05
N TYR A 328 1.76 -35.30 29.72
CA TYR A 328 2.16 -36.52 28.99
C TYR A 328 3.07 -36.13 27.83
N ASP A 329 4.33 -36.57 27.94
CA ASP A 329 5.30 -36.59 26.85
C ASP A 329 4.70 -37.37 25.67
N ASP A 330 4.24 -36.62 24.67
CA ASP A 330 3.67 -37.17 23.44
C ASP A 330 4.81 -37.52 22.47
N PRO A 331 5.03 -38.81 22.14
CA PRO A 331 6.04 -39.23 21.18
C PRO A 331 5.85 -38.59 19.79
N GLU A 332 4.63 -38.15 19.46
CA GLU A 332 4.32 -37.46 18.20
C GLU A 332 4.80 -35.99 18.20
N VAL A 333 4.84 -35.33 19.36
CA VAL A 333 5.41 -33.98 19.52
C VAL A 333 6.94 -34.02 19.47
N GLU A 334 7.56 -35.05 20.05
CA GLU A 334 9.00 -35.26 19.88
C GLU A 334 9.34 -35.58 18.43
N ALA A 335 8.47 -36.29 17.70
CA ALA A 335 8.61 -36.51 16.26
C ALA A 335 8.42 -35.22 15.42
N PHE A 336 7.51 -34.33 15.82
CA PHE A 336 7.21 -33.06 15.13
C PHE A 336 8.21 -31.93 15.44
N LEU A 337 8.70 -31.82 16.68
CA LEU A 337 9.82 -30.92 17.01
C LEU A 337 11.11 -31.40 16.35
N ASN A 338 11.32 -32.73 16.31
CA ASN A 338 12.34 -33.31 15.45
C ASN A 338 12.05 -33.08 13.96
N SER A 339 10.84 -32.69 13.51
CA SER A 339 10.48 -32.35 12.12
C SER A 339 10.73 -30.87 11.74
N LEU A 340 10.72 -29.97 12.74
CA LEU A 340 10.97 -28.52 12.57
C LEU A 340 12.46 -28.15 12.70
N PHE A 341 13.21 -28.95 13.46
CA PHE A 341 14.68 -28.86 13.56
C PHE A 341 15.40 -30.05 12.91
N SER A 342 14.68 -30.95 12.24
CA SER A 342 15.34 -31.78 11.24
C SER A 342 15.69 -30.92 10.06
N GLU A 343 16.77 -31.33 9.39
CA GLU A 343 17.07 -30.90 8.04
C GLU A 343 15.76 -30.79 7.24
N PRO A 344 15.56 -29.70 6.45
CA PRO A 344 14.32 -29.46 5.70
C PRO A 344 13.86 -30.79 5.13
N GLU A 345 12.62 -31.21 5.46
CA GLU A 345 12.05 -32.51 5.11
C GLU A 345 12.65 -32.91 3.77
N LYS A 346 13.64 -33.84 3.77
CA LYS A 346 14.65 -33.91 2.69
C LYS A 346 13.89 -33.94 1.38
N LEU A 347 13.82 -32.78 0.71
CA LEU A 347 13.12 -32.66 -0.55
C LEU A 347 13.70 -33.79 -1.38
N PRO A 348 12.85 -34.64 -1.97
CA PRO A 348 13.32 -35.88 -2.54
C PRO A 348 14.43 -35.52 -3.50
N VAL A 349 15.65 -36.00 -3.20
CA VAL A 349 16.84 -35.66 -3.98
C VAL A 349 16.54 -36.09 -5.40
N VAL A 350 16.41 -35.11 -6.29
CA VAL A 350 15.90 -35.37 -7.64
C VAL A 350 17.04 -35.87 -8.52
N PHE A 351 18.24 -35.31 -8.28
CA PHE A 351 19.48 -35.74 -8.91
C PHE A 351 20.38 -36.40 -7.87
N ASP A 352 21.28 -35.62 -7.28
CA ASP A 352 22.16 -35.97 -6.17
C ASP A 352 22.36 -34.69 -5.33
N PRO A 353 22.79 -34.78 -4.05
CA PRO A 353 22.84 -33.62 -3.18
C PRO A 353 23.73 -32.47 -3.67
N GLN A 354 24.78 -32.77 -4.45
CA GLN A 354 25.66 -31.73 -4.99
C GLN A 354 24.99 -31.03 -6.18
N THR A 355 24.34 -31.79 -7.05
CA THR A 355 23.59 -31.25 -8.19
C THR A 355 22.38 -30.43 -7.75
N ASP A 356 21.62 -30.91 -6.76
CA ASP A 356 20.46 -30.20 -6.23
C ASP A 356 20.86 -28.88 -5.55
N LYS A 357 21.99 -28.87 -4.82
CA LYS A 357 22.57 -27.64 -4.27
C LYS A 357 23.03 -26.68 -5.37
N MET A 358 23.71 -27.19 -6.40
CA MET A 358 24.14 -26.38 -7.54
C MET A 358 22.94 -25.70 -8.23
N ILE A 359 21.83 -26.44 -8.42
CA ILE A 359 20.60 -25.87 -8.99
C ILE A 359 20.05 -24.76 -8.07
N ASP A 360 20.01 -24.98 -6.76
CA ASP A 360 19.58 -23.97 -5.78
C ASP A 360 20.43 -22.69 -5.88
N ASP A 361 21.76 -22.84 -5.95
CA ASP A 361 22.71 -21.73 -6.10
C ASP A 361 22.46 -20.96 -7.43
N TYR A 362 22.13 -21.66 -8.52
CA TYR A 362 21.70 -21.02 -9.77
C TYR A 362 20.44 -20.17 -9.58
N LEU A 363 19.41 -20.70 -8.90
CA LEU A 363 18.14 -19.97 -8.71
C LEU A 363 18.35 -18.67 -7.93
N LYS A 364 19.15 -18.71 -6.86
CA LYS A 364 19.53 -17.53 -6.07
C LYS A 364 20.24 -16.48 -6.92
N SER A 365 21.21 -16.92 -7.73
CA SER A 365 21.98 -16.05 -8.61
C SER A 365 21.13 -15.45 -9.72
N PHE A 366 20.20 -16.22 -10.30
CA PHE A 366 19.27 -15.72 -11.32
C PHE A 366 18.33 -14.66 -10.77
N VAL A 367 17.73 -14.89 -9.61
CA VAL A 367 16.88 -13.89 -8.96
C VAL A 367 17.64 -12.61 -8.63
N THR A 368 18.86 -12.76 -8.16
CA THR A 368 19.74 -11.66 -7.80
C THR A 368 20.20 -10.84 -9.02
N LEU A 369 20.37 -11.50 -10.17
CA LEU A 369 20.85 -10.89 -11.41
C LEU A 369 19.73 -10.33 -12.29
N TYR A 370 18.61 -11.06 -12.40
CA TYR A 370 17.50 -10.79 -13.32
C TYR A 370 16.26 -10.26 -12.61
N GLY A 371 16.12 -10.47 -11.30
CA GLY A 371 14.92 -10.15 -10.53
C GLY A 371 13.77 -11.13 -10.76
N LEU A 372 13.53 -11.48 -12.02
CA LEU A 372 12.48 -12.37 -12.49
C LEU A 372 13.04 -13.24 -13.63
N ILE A 373 12.80 -14.54 -13.59
CA ILE A 373 13.12 -15.48 -14.66
C ILE A 373 12.07 -16.58 -14.70
N SER A 374 11.73 -17.06 -15.89
CA SER A 374 10.83 -18.20 -16.00
C SER A 374 11.55 -19.52 -15.75
N ALA A 375 10.83 -20.54 -15.28
CA ALA A 375 11.40 -21.86 -15.03
C ALA A 375 11.95 -22.49 -16.32
N GLN A 376 11.33 -22.21 -17.47
CA GLN A 376 11.83 -22.65 -18.77
C GLN A 376 13.16 -21.98 -19.12
N GLN A 377 13.27 -20.67 -18.93
CA GLN A 377 14.50 -19.94 -19.20
C GLN A 377 15.63 -20.36 -18.25
N ALA A 378 15.31 -20.53 -16.97
CA ALA A 378 16.26 -21.02 -15.97
C ALA A 378 16.80 -22.40 -16.36
N TYR A 379 15.92 -23.31 -16.80
CA TYR A 379 16.32 -24.61 -17.32
C TYR A 379 17.28 -24.49 -18.51
N GLN A 380 16.97 -23.65 -19.50
CA GLN A 380 17.82 -23.49 -20.69
C GLN A 380 19.23 -23.05 -20.32
N ILE A 381 19.37 -22.06 -19.44
CA ILE A 381 20.68 -21.57 -18.99
C ILE A 381 21.43 -22.66 -18.22
N ILE A 382 20.76 -23.36 -17.29
CA ILE A 382 21.37 -24.42 -16.49
C ILE A 382 21.79 -25.59 -17.38
N HIS A 383 20.94 -26.02 -18.31
CA HIS A 383 21.20 -27.13 -19.22
C HIS A 383 22.34 -26.81 -20.20
N ALA A 384 22.41 -25.59 -20.72
CA ALA A 384 23.50 -25.16 -21.58
C ALA A 384 24.87 -25.24 -20.88
N GLN A 385 24.92 -24.93 -19.57
CA GLN A 385 26.13 -25.05 -18.76
C GLN A 385 26.32 -26.45 -18.16
N ASN A 386 25.27 -27.27 -18.11
CA ASN A 386 25.23 -28.59 -17.48
C ASN A 386 24.35 -29.55 -18.30
N PRO A 387 24.83 -30.09 -19.43
CA PRO A 387 24.01 -30.90 -20.34
C PRO A 387 23.46 -32.20 -19.72
N SER A 388 23.98 -32.62 -18.57
CA SER A 388 23.49 -33.78 -17.81
C SER A 388 22.16 -33.55 -17.08
N ILE A 389 21.71 -32.30 -16.93
CA ILE A 389 20.45 -31.94 -16.29
C ILE A 389 19.31 -32.09 -17.30
N ASP A 390 18.49 -33.13 -17.19
CA ASP A 390 17.33 -33.28 -18.05
C ASP A 390 16.12 -32.50 -17.54
N LYS A 391 15.26 -32.12 -18.50
CA LYS A 391 14.07 -31.30 -18.27
C LYS A 391 13.11 -31.93 -17.27
N LYS A 392 12.85 -33.24 -17.36
CA LYS A 392 11.86 -33.90 -16.52
C LYS A 392 12.26 -33.84 -15.04
N ARG A 393 13.52 -34.15 -14.73
CA ARG A 393 14.04 -34.04 -13.36
C ARG A 393 14.14 -32.58 -12.91
N PHE A 394 14.51 -31.64 -13.78
CA PHE A 394 14.49 -30.22 -13.43
C PHE A 394 13.08 -29.73 -13.08
N ASP A 395 12.06 -30.08 -13.88
CA ASP A 395 10.68 -29.70 -13.62
C ASP A 395 10.19 -30.31 -12.30
N GLN A 396 10.54 -31.56 -12.00
CA GLN A 396 10.25 -32.16 -10.70
C GLN A 396 10.93 -31.39 -9.56
N TYR A 397 12.17 -30.93 -9.73
CA TYR A 397 12.89 -30.12 -8.75
C TYR A 397 12.17 -28.78 -8.49
N ILE A 398 11.74 -28.09 -9.54
CA ILE A 398 10.96 -26.84 -9.43
C ILE A 398 9.61 -27.08 -8.75
N GLN A 399 8.91 -28.16 -9.11
CA GLN A 399 7.62 -28.52 -8.51
C GLN A 399 7.73 -28.86 -7.02
N ASN A 400 8.81 -29.55 -6.62
CA ASN A 400 9.07 -29.83 -5.21
C ASN A 400 9.27 -28.55 -4.36
N LYS A 401 9.61 -27.43 -5.01
CA LYS A 401 9.86 -26.12 -4.40
C LYS A 401 8.77 -25.09 -4.72
N PHE A 402 7.69 -25.53 -5.36
CA PHE A 402 6.54 -24.70 -5.67
C PHE A 402 5.85 -24.29 -4.36
N ASP A 403 5.49 -23.01 -4.22
CA ASP A 403 4.98 -22.39 -2.98
C ASP A 403 5.98 -22.36 -1.79
N GLU A 404 7.25 -22.76 -1.97
CA GLU A 404 8.29 -22.59 -0.95
C GLU A 404 8.74 -21.13 -0.88
N MET A 405 8.20 -20.36 0.08
CA MET A 405 8.64 -18.98 0.30
C MET A 405 9.97 -18.95 1.06
N THR A 406 11.06 -18.78 0.33
CA THR A 406 12.39 -18.52 0.93
C THR A 406 12.70 -17.02 0.93
N MET A 407 13.61 -16.61 1.81
CA MET A 407 14.14 -15.23 1.82
C MET A 407 14.97 -14.91 0.56
N GLU A 408 15.35 -15.92 -0.22
CA GLU A 408 16.30 -15.80 -1.33
C GLU A 408 15.61 -15.79 -2.71
N TYR A 409 14.58 -16.62 -2.91
CA TYR A 409 13.73 -16.63 -4.08
C TYR A 409 12.34 -17.20 -3.76
N PHE A 410 11.35 -16.89 -4.61
CA PHE A 410 10.01 -17.48 -4.57
C PHE A 410 9.63 -18.04 -5.94
N ILE A 411 8.91 -19.17 -5.95
CA ILE A 411 8.44 -19.85 -7.16
C ILE A 411 6.91 -19.84 -7.14
N ILE A 412 6.30 -19.25 -8.17
CA ILE A 412 4.83 -19.13 -8.29
C ILE A 412 4.35 -19.41 -9.71
N ASP A 413 3.07 -19.75 -9.83
CA ASP A 413 2.34 -19.55 -11.08
C ASP A 413 1.96 -18.06 -11.19
N PHE A 414 2.59 -17.38 -12.15
CA PHE A 414 2.40 -15.95 -12.34
C PHE A 414 0.98 -15.61 -12.83
N SER A 415 0.34 -16.53 -13.56
CA SER A 415 -1.01 -16.34 -14.09
C SER A 415 -2.09 -16.43 -13.02
N GLU A 416 -1.89 -17.28 -12.01
CA GLU A 416 -2.80 -17.41 -10.86
C GLU A 416 -2.69 -16.23 -9.89
N ALA A 417 -1.45 -15.76 -9.66
CA ALA A 417 -1.16 -14.65 -8.76
C ALA A 417 -1.56 -13.26 -9.32
N PHE A 418 -1.47 -13.05 -10.65
CA PHE A 418 -1.65 -11.72 -11.27
C PHE A 418 -2.65 -11.72 -12.43
N LYS A 419 -3.95 -11.74 -12.09
CA LYS A 419 -5.09 -11.83 -13.05
C LYS A 419 -5.22 -10.68 -14.05
N SER A 420 -4.47 -9.59 -13.89
CA SER A 420 -4.56 -8.39 -14.73
C SER A 420 -3.48 -8.29 -15.81
N VAL A 421 -2.59 -9.28 -15.94
CA VAL A 421 -1.49 -9.25 -16.92
C VAL A 421 -1.62 -10.41 -17.89
N ASP A 422 -1.68 -10.10 -19.20
CA ASP A 422 -1.69 -11.08 -20.28
C ASP A 422 -0.27 -11.64 -20.43
N ILE A 423 0.06 -12.66 -19.62
CA ILE A 423 1.32 -13.39 -19.63
C ILE A 423 0.99 -14.85 -19.86
N ALA A 424 1.81 -15.54 -20.66
CA ALA A 424 1.67 -16.98 -20.83
C ALA A 424 1.69 -17.68 -19.46
N PRO A 425 0.83 -18.69 -19.23
CA PRO A 425 0.82 -19.44 -17.98
C PRO A 425 2.17 -20.17 -17.83
N GLU A 426 3.02 -19.60 -16.99
CA GLU A 426 4.37 -20.08 -16.77
C GLU A 426 4.74 -19.93 -15.29
N ILE A 427 5.55 -20.88 -14.83
CA ILE A 427 6.12 -20.86 -13.48
C ILE A 427 7.29 -19.88 -13.50
N PHE A 428 7.27 -18.90 -12.61
CA PHE A 428 8.32 -17.91 -12.47
C PHE A 428 9.07 -18.07 -11.16
N ILE A 429 10.38 -17.86 -11.24
CA ILE A 429 11.30 -17.75 -10.11
C ILE A 429 11.64 -16.26 -10.00
N PHE A 430 11.40 -15.66 -8.83
CA PHE A 430 11.57 -14.23 -8.68
C PHE A 430 12.00 -13.78 -7.29
N SER A 431 12.45 -12.53 -7.21
CA SER A 431 12.93 -11.93 -5.96
C SER A 431 11.76 -11.51 -5.09
N PRO A 432 11.70 -11.95 -3.81
CA PRO A 432 10.75 -11.42 -2.83
C PRO A 432 10.84 -9.88 -2.70
N LEU A 433 12.00 -9.30 -3.00
CA LEU A 433 12.21 -7.83 -2.99
C LEU A 433 11.41 -7.09 -4.08
N LEU A 434 10.90 -7.79 -5.10
CA LEU A 434 10.03 -7.20 -6.13
C LEU A 434 8.54 -7.18 -5.71
N ILE A 435 8.16 -7.79 -4.58
CA ILE A 435 6.77 -7.85 -4.08
C ILE A 435 6.31 -6.52 -3.44
N LYS A 436 7.20 -5.55 -3.24
CA LYS A 436 6.82 -4.18 -2.86
C LYS A 436 6.32 -3.41 -4.09
N ASP A 437 5.04 -3.58 -4.42
CA ASP A 437 4.09 -2.57 -4.93
C ASP A 437 2.97 -3.26 -5.72
N ASN A 438 1.71 -2.89 -5.47
CA ASN A 438 0.49 -3.25 -6.22
C ASN A 438 0.75 -3.72 -7.67
N ASP A 439 0.11 -4.81 -8.10
CA ASP A 439 0.09 -5.52 -9.42
C ASP A 439 0.72 -4.84 -10.66
N THR A 440 0.67 -3.52 -10.74
CA THR A 440 1.29 -2.63 -11.74
C THR A 440 2.82 -2.71 -11.87
N LYS A 441 3.60 -2.83 -10.79
CA LYS A 441 5.08 -2.69 -10.88
C LYS A 441 5.76 -3.95 -11.43
N LEU A 442 5.33 -5.13 -10.97
CA LEU A 442 5.82 -6.40 -11.51
C LEU A 442 5.42 -6.55 -12.99
N SER A 443 4.20 -6.13 -13.35
CA SER A 443 3.76 -6.06 -14.76
C SER A 443 4.65 -5.14 -15.60
N SER A 444 4.96 -3.93 -15.12
CA SER A 444 5.87 -3.02 -15.84
C SER A 444 7.29 -3.58 -15.96
N PHE A 445 7.74 -4.29 -14.93
CA PHE A 445 9.07 -4.92 -14.90
C PHE A 445 9.18 -6.02 -15.96
N TYR A 446 8.21 -6.95 -15.99
CA TYR A 446 8.15 -7.98 -17.02
C TYR A 446 8.08 -7.38 -18.43
N LYS A 447 7.17 -6.42 -18.65
CA LYS A 447 7.01 -5.74 -19.95
C LYS A 447 8.27 -5.05 -20.43
N HIS A 448 9.04 -4.45 -19.51
CA HIS A 448 10.31 -3.83 -19.85
C HIS A 448 11.36 -4.85 -20.31
N GLN A 449 11.37 -6.04 -19.71
CA GLN A 449 12.35 -7.08 -20.00
C GLN A 449 12.08 -7.86 -21.30
N LEU A 450 10.85 -7.85 -21.80
CA LEU A 450 10.44 -8.62 -22.99
C LEU A 450 11.35 -8.35 -24.19
N GLY A 451 11.88 -9.43 -24.78
CA GLY A 451 12.75 -9.37 -25.96
C GLY A 451 14.18 -8.93 -25.69
N LEU A 452 14.55 -8.60 -24.45
CA LEU A 452 15.94 -8.32 -24.08
C LEU A 452 16.74 -9.62 -23.92
N PRO A 453 18.04 -9.63 -24.27
CA PRO A 453 18.88 -10.81 -24.06
C PRO A 453 19.27 -10.96 -22.58
N TYR A 454 19.47 -12.19 -22.11
CA TYR A 454 20.00 -12.50 -20.79
C TYR A 454 21.54 -12.37 -20.78
N TYR A 455 22.06 -11.65 -19.78
CA TYR A 455 23.49 -11.70 -19.48
C TYR A 455 23.81 -12.97 -18.69
N ILE A 456 24.58 -13.88 -19.27
CA ILE A 456 24.94 -15.15 -18.63
C ILE A 456 26.43 -15.12 -18.27
N PRO A 457 26.78 -15.04 -16.97
CA PRO A 457 28.14 -15.24 -16.49
C PRO A 457 28.62 -16.69 -16.70
N ALA A 458 29.94 -16.89 -16.58
CA ALA A 458 30.50 -18.24 -16.49
C ALA A 458 29.91 -19.00 -15.29
N LYS A 459 29.81 -20.33 -15.40
CA LYS A 459 29.22 -21.20 -14.38
C LYS A 459 29.82 -20.93 -13.00
N GLU A 460 31.15 -20.85 -12.92
CA GLU A 460 31.90 -20.67 -11.68
C GLU A 460 31.55 -19.36 -10.97
N VAL A 461 31.12 -18.36 -11.74
CA VAL A 461 30.67 -17.07 -11.21
C VAL A 461 29.24 -17.15 -10.69
N LEU A 462 28.34 -17.87 -11.39
CA LEU A 462 26.95 -18.01 -10.98
C LEU A 462 26.75 -18.89 -9.74
N ILE A 463 27.61 -19.88 -9.53
CA ILE A 463 27.51 -20.81 -8.38
C ILE A 463 28.48 -20.44 -7.24
N ASP A 464 29.14 -19.29 -7.33
CA ASP A 464 29.97 -18.76 -6.25
C ASP A 464 29.05 -18.31 -5.10
N ASP A 465 29.33 -18.76 -3.88
CA ASP A 465 28.60 -18.35 -2.67
C ASP A 465 28.76 -16.84 -2.37
N LYS A 466 29.75 -16.21 -3.01
CA LYS A 466 29.99 -14.77 -2.99
C LYS A 466 29.47 -14.05 -4.22
N PHE A 467 28.69 -14.71 -5.08
CA PHE A 467 28.06 -14.07 -6.22
C PHE A 467 27.15 -12.96 -5.74
N SER A 468 27.72 -11.76 -5.69
CA SER A 468 26.98 -10.54 -5.49
C SER A 468 26.93 -9.84 -6.83
N PRO A 469 25.76 -9.40 -7.28
CA PRO A 469 25.64 -8.63 -8.51
C PRO A 469 26.14 -7.18 -8.26
N PHE A 470 26.52 -6.88 -7.00
CA PHE A 470 27.31 -5.74 -6.56
C PHE A 470 28.81 -6.09 -6.38
N ALA A 471 29.24 -7.35 -6.48
CA ALA A 471 30.65 -7.76 -6.29
C ALA A 471 31.59 -7.09 -7.30
N ASN A 472 31.14 -6.94 -8.55
CA ASN A 472 31.83 -6.20 -9.62
C ASN A 472 31.93 -4.68 -9.33
N ILE A 473 31.39 -4.23 -8.19
CA ILE A 473 31.27 -2.84 -7.75
C ILE A 473 31.97 -2.66 -6.39
N SER A 474 32.63 -3.68 -5.82
CA SER A 474 33.37 -3.56 -4.56
C SER A 474 34.34 -2.37 -4.55
N ASN A 475 34.99 -2.06 -5.67
CA ASN A 475 35.81 -0.85 -5.84
C ASN A 475 34.97 0.43 -5.82
N TYR A 476 33.82 0.48 -6.49
CA TYR A 476 32.97 1.67 -6.49
C TYR A 476 32.21 1.88 -5.19
N GLN A 477 31.85 0.82 -4.48
CA GLN A 477 31.30 0.92 -3.13
C GLN A 477 32.35 1.54 -2.22
N GLN A 478 33.59 1.04 -2.26
CA GLN A 478 34.69 1.64 -1.50
C GLN A 478 34.98 3.09 -1.93
N ASP A 479 34.93 3.40 -3.22
CA ASP A 479 35.15 4.76 -3.72
C ASP A 479 34.00 5.70 -3.33
N LEU A 480 32.76 5.21 -3.33
CA LEU A 480 31.58 5.96 -2.88
C LEU A 480 31.67 6.20 -1.39
N GLU A 481 31.99 5.17 -0.59
CA GLU A 481 32.22 5.30 0.84
C GLU A 481 33.36 6.31 1.13
N LYS A 482 34.51 6.20 0.44
CA LYS A 482 35.61 7.15 0.60
C LYS A 482 35.19 8.58 0.24
N LEU A 483 34.45 8.76 -0.85
CA LEU A 483 34.01 10.08 -1.30
C LEU A 483 33.00 10.67 -0.31
N LEU A 484 32.03 9.88 0.14
CA LEU A 484 31.04 10.27 1.15
C LEU A 484 31.70 10.65 2.47
N ALA A 485 32.68 9.88 2.93
CA ALA A 485 33.44 10.19 4.14
C ALA A 485 34.27 11.48 3.98
N ASN A 486 35.03 11.61 2.89
CA ASN A 486 35.98 12.72 2.73
C ASN A 486 35.31 14.05 2.37
N GLN A 487 34.28 14.03 1.52
CA GLN A 487 33.63 15.23 1.01
C GLN A 487 32.46 15.67 1.88
N TYR A 488 31.80 14.74 2.56
CA TYR A 488 30.58 15.01 3.32
C TYR A 488 30.65 14.63 4.80
N GLY A 489 31.74 14.04 5.26
CA GLY A 489 31.97 13.75 6.69
C GLY A 489 31.18 12.58 7.24
N LEU A 490 30.60 11.72 6.38
CA LEU A 490 29.87 10.53 6.81
C LEU A 490 30.82 9.50 7.43
N SER A 491 30.36 8.78 8.47
CA SER A 491 31.15 7.75 9.14
C SER A 491 30.25 6.67 9.77
N GLY A 492 30.85 5.55 10.18
CA GLY A 492 30.14 4.45 10.85
C GLY A 492 29.01 3.85 9.99
N ASP A 493 27.91 3.51 10.63
CA ASP A 493 26.75 2.89 9.98
C ASP A 493 26.05 3.83 8.99
N ASP A 494 26.10 5.14 9.24
CA ASP A 494 25.53 6.17 8.37
C ASP A 494 26.22 6.19 6.99
N LEU A 495 27.55 6.03 6.98
CA LEU A 495 28.32 5.87 5.75
C LEU A 495 27.95 4.60 5.00
N LYS A 496 27.83 3.48 5.72
CA LYS A 496 27.50 2.17 5.14
C LYS A 496 26.09 2.14 4.57
N GLY A 497 25.13 2.69 5.30
CA GLY A 497 23.75 2.86 4.86
C GLY A 497 23.63 3.75 3.62
N ALA A 498 24.26 4.93 3.64
CA ALA A 498 24.24 5.87 2.51
C ALA A 498 24.79 5.23 1.23
N ALA A 499 25.93 4.52 1.33
CA ALA A 499 26.53 3.85 0.20
C ALA A 499 25.66 2.69 -0.31
N PHE A 500 25.19 1.80 0.58
CA PHE A 500 24.37 0.66 0.21
C PHE A 500 23.05 1.07 -0.43
N LEU A 501 22.30 1.99 0.19
CA LEU A 501 21.00 2.42 -0.31
C LEU A 501 21.10 3.20 -1.63
N SER A 502 22.18 3.98 -1.82
CA SER A 502 22.47 4.62 -3.12
C SER A 502 22.67 3.57 -4.22
N LEU A 503 23.44 2.53 -3.95
CA LEU A 503 23.68 1.43 -4.90
C LEU A 503 22.40 0.64 -5.18
N TYR A 504 21.65 0.33 -4.13
CA TYR A 504 20.38 -0.38 -4.23
C TYR A 504 19.38 0.41 -5.08
N GLN A 505 19.25 1.72 -4.85
CA GLN A 505 18.36 2.58 -5.62
C GLN A 505 18.77 2.65 -7.10
N LEU A 506 20.06 2.79 -7.41
CA LEU A 506 20.55 2.75 -8.79
C LEU A 506 20.34 1.39 -9.47
N LYS A 507 20.36 0.29 -8.70
CA LYS A 507 20.12 -1.04 -9.24
C LYS A 507 18.64 -1.29 -9.55
N MET A 508 17.77 -0.93 -8.60
CA MET A 508 16.36 -1.32 -8.59
C MET A 508 15.41 -0.29 -9.22
N SER A 509 15.88 0.93 -9.48
CA SER A 509 15.05 1.95 -10.13
C SER A 509 14.77 1.62 -11.60
N ASP A 510 13.57 1.95 -12.08
CA ASP A 510 13.22 1.96 -13.50
C ASP A 510 13.80 3.21 -14.19
N TYR A 511 14.75 3.00 -15.11
CA TYR A 511 15.32 4.03 -15.98
C TYR A 511 15.97 3.37 -17.19
N GLY A 512 15.82 4.01 -18.36
CA GLY A 512 16.35 3.53 -19.64
C GLY A 512 17.84 3.80 -19.86
N LEU A 513 18.30 3.49 -21.08
CA LEU A 513 19.70 3.62 -21.49
C LEU A 513 20.14 5.06 -21.77
N GLU A 514 19.18 5.97 -22.01
CA GLU A 514 19.46 7.36 -22.29
C GLU A 514 20.06 8.09 -21.08
N LEU A 515 21.00 9.01 -21.34
CA LEU A 515 21.62 9.84 -20.31
C LEU A 515 20.60 10.66 -19.51
N SER A 516 19.49 11.07 -20.14
CA SER A 516 18.35 11.74 -19.50
C SER A 516 17.74 10.89 -18.38
N SER A 517 17.56 9.60 -18.64
CA SER A 517 16.98 8.62 -17.72
C SER A 517 17.95 8.29 -16.58
N VAL A 518 19.23 8.11 -16.90
CA VAL A 518 20.30 7.93 -15.90
C VAL A 518 20.38 9.12 -14.95
N ASN A 519 20.33 10.35 -15.48
CA ASN A 519 20.31 11.56 -14.66
C ASN A 519 19.06 11.64 -13.76
N GLY A 520 17.91 11.15 -14.25
CA GLY A 520 16.70 11.02 -13.44
C GLY A 520 16.91 10.11 -12.23
N ALA A 521 17.56 8.96 -12.41
CA ALA A 521 17.88 8.03 -11.32
C ALA A 521 18.88 8.65 -10.32
N ILE A 522 19.93 9.32 -10.82
CA ILE A 522 20.92 10.01 -9.97
C ILE A 522 20.26 11.11 -9.15
N ASN A 523 19.29 11.84 -9.70
CA ASN A 523 18.57 12.86 -8.94
C ASN A 523 17.75 12.27 -7.78
N LYS A 524 17.23 11.04 -7.92
CA LYS A 524 16.57 10.34 -6.81
C LYS A 524 17.57 9.98 -5.71
N VAL A 525 18.75 9.50 -6.09
CA VAL A 525 19.85 9.22 -5.13
C VAL A 525 20.30 10.49 -4.42
N ILE A 526 20.46 11.60 -5.14
CA ILE A 526 20.81 12.89 -4.54
C ILE A 526 19.71 13.37 -3.59
N ALA A 527 18.44 13.22 -3.96
CA ALA A 527 17.32 13.57 -3.09
C ALA A 527 17.32 12.71 -1.81
N PHE A 528 17.56 11.41 -1.93
CA PHE A 528 17.73 10.48 -0.82
C PHE A 528 18.90 10.90 0.09
N LEU A 529 20.10 11.10 -0.47
CA LEU A 529 21.28 11.53 0.29
C LEU A 529 21.05 12.86 1.02
N ASN A 530 20.30 13.77 0.41
CA ASN A 530 19.98 15.05 1.04
C ASN A 530 18.93 14.94 2.15
N LYS A 531 17.93 14.05 1.98
CA LYS A 531 16.82 13.86 2.90
C LYS A 531 17.24 13.04 4.11
N GLU A 532 17.82 11.86 3.87
CA GLU A 532 18.12 10.88 4.92
C GLU A 532 19.44 11.16 5.64
N HIS A 533 20.43 11.67 4.91
CA HIS A 533 21.77 11.92 5.46
C HIS A 533 22.08 13.41 5.62
N GLY A 534 21.08 14.28 5.42
CA GLY A 534 21.21 15.73 5.58
C GLY A 534 22.25 16.38 4.64
N LEU A 535 22.65 15.68 3.59
CA LEU A 535 23.63 16.18 2.64
C LEU A 535 23.02 17.37 1.88
N LYS A 536 23.84 18.35 1.48
CA LYS A 536 23.36 19.54 0.74
C LYS A 536 23.82 19.47 -0.72
N VAL A 537 23.77 18.28 -1.29
CA VAL A 537 24.24 17.96 -2.64
C VAL A 537 23.37 18.68 -3.66
N LYS A 538 24.00 19.40 -4.58
CA LYS A 538 23.37 20.07 -5.72
C LYS A 538 24.13 19.72 -6.99
N GLN A 539 23.48 19.84 -8.15
CA GLN A 539 24.18 19.72 -9.43
C GLN A 539 25.04 20.97 -9.71
N ASP A 540 26.22 21.02 -9.11
CA ASP A 540 27.20 22.09 -9.27
C ASP A 540 28.63 21.54 -9.33
N LYS A 541 29.60 22.45 -9.55
CA LYS A 541 31.02 22.08 -9.63
C LYS A 541 31.58 21.50 -8.33
N VAL A 542 30.98 21.81 -7.18
CA VAL A 542 31.45 21.32 -5.88
C VAL A 542 31.14 19.84 -5.73
N ASN A 543 29.95 19.42 -6.16
CA ASN A 543 29.50 18.03 -6.05
C ASN A 543 29.78 17.20 -7.32
N GLU A 544 30.49 17.77 -8.30
CA GLU A 544 30.87 17.10 -9.55
C GLU A 544 31.53 15.72 -9.35
N PRO A 545 32.43 15.50 -8.37
CA PRO A 545 33.03 14.18 -8.13
C PRO A 545 32.00 13.11 -7.76
N LEU A 546 31.04 13.43 -6.88
CA LEU A 546 29.96 12.52 -6.49
C LEU A 546 29.08 12.20 -7.71
N ILE A 547 28.68 13.23 -8.47
CA ILE A 547 27.83 13.05 -9.65
C ILE A 547 28.51 12.17 -10.68
N LYS A 548 29.81 12.40 -10.96
CA LYS A 548 30.59 11.56 -11.89
C LYS A 548 30.68 10.12 -11.43
N LEU A 549 30.89 9.88 -10.14
CA LEU A 549 30.93 8.53 -9.59
C LEU A 549 29.56 7.84 -9.70
N LEU A 550 28.47 8.55 -9.40
CA LEU A 550 27.11 8.02 -9.54
C LEU A 550 26.75 7.71 -11.01
N VAL A 551 27.17 8.55 -11.97
CA VAL A 551 27.02 8.25 -13.41
C VAL A 551 27.81 6.99 -13.78
N LEU A 552 29.05 6.88 -13.32
CA LEU A 552 29.90 5.73 -13.60
C LEU A 552 29.28 4.44 -13.05
N ILE A 553 28.78 4.47 -11.81
CA ILE A 553 28.08 3.36 -11.18
C ILE A 553 26.81 3.01 -11.94
N ALA A 554 25.91 3.98 -12.18
CA ALA A 554 24.64 3.74 -12.87
C ALA A 554 24.83 3.16 -14.28
N THR A 555 25.95 3.50 -14.93
CA THR A 555 26.30 3.00 -16.26
C THR A 555 26.82 1.55 -16.23
N ASN A 556 27.51 1.15 -15.15
CA ASN A 556 28.25 -0.11 -15.05
C ASN A 556 27.69 -1.09 -14.01
N ILE A 557 26.62 -0.74 -13.30
CA ILE A 557 25.92 -1.66 -12.40
C ILE A 557 25.08 -2.65 -13.21
N ARG A 558 25.13 -3.93 -12.84
CA ARG A 558 24.27 -4.97 -13.42
C ARG A 558 22.86 -4.83 -12.85
N ARG A 559 21.88 -4.66 -13.75
CA ARG A 559 20.51 -4.32 -13.38
C ARG A 559 19.54 -5.45 -13.70
N PRO A 560 18.66 -5.82 -12.75
CA PRO A 560 17.53 -6.70 -13.02
C PRO A 560 16.69 -6.22 -14.21
N TRP A 561 16.37 -4.92 -14.28
CA TRP A 561 15.64 -4.30 -15.40
C TRP A 561 16.26 -4.62 -16.77
N ASN A 562 17.58 -4.74 -16.86
CA ASN A 562 18.29 -5.06 -18.11
C ASN A 562 18.69 -6.54 -18.20
N ARG A 563 17.99 -7.47 -17.54
CA ARG A 563 18.33 -8.91 -17.51
C ARG A 563 19.81 -9.19 -17.19
N GLY A 564 20.34 -8.47 -16.19
CA GLY A 564 21.69 -8.66 -15.68
C GLY A 564 22.79 -7.93 -16.45
N TRP A 565 22.46 -7.27 -17.57
CA TRP A 565 23.41 -6.42 -18.26
C TRP A 565 23.61 -5.09 -17.53
N THR A 566 24.77 -4.49 -17.75
CA THR A 566 24.97 -3.07 -17.48
C THR A 566 24.33 -2.22 -18.57
N ASN A 567 24.04 -0.95 -18.28
CA ASN A 567 23.55 -0.02 -19.32
C ASN A 567 24.56 0.08 -20.49
N TYR A 568 25.86 0.05 -20.19
CA TYR A 568 26.90 0.13 -21.21
C TYR A 568 26.98 -1.09 -22.12
N GLU A 569 26.90 -2.30 -21.56
CA GLU A 569 26.92 -3.53 -22.36
C GLU A 569 25.61 -3.69 -23.16
N MET A 570 24.47 -3.31 -22.57
CA MET A 570 23.16 -3.42 -23.22
C MET A 570 23.07 -2.59 -24.51
N LEU A 571 23.79 -1.46 -24.60
CA LEU A 571 23.89 -0.66 -25.84
C LEU A 571 24.48 -1.42 -27.05
N ARG A 572 25.10 -2.58 -26.81
CA ARG A 572 25.73 -3.43 -27.85
C ARG A 572 25.12 -4.82 -27.92
N ALA A 573 24.22 -5.14 -27.02
CA ALA A 573 23.57 -6.44 -26.98
C ALA A 573 22.36 -6.42 -27.91
N LYS A 574 22.27 -7.42 -28.79
CA LYS A 574 21.13 -7.53 -29.70
C LYS A 574 19.98 -8.23 -29.00
N GLY A 575 18.82 -7.57 -28.97
CA GLY A 575 17.56 -8.20 -28.56
C GLY A 575 16.95 -9.05 -29.68
N ILE A 576 15.83 -9.70 -29.38
CA ILE A 576 15.09 -10.53 -30.33
C ILE A 576 14.73 -9.75 -31.60
N ALA A 577 14.23 -8.53 -31.44
CA ALA A 577 13.81 -7.69 -32.55
C ALA A 577 14.96 -7.37 -33.52
N GLU A 578 16.14 -7.04 -32.98
CA GLU A 578 17.33 -6.72 -33.76
C GLU A 578 17.86 -7.97 -34.47
N LEU A 579 18.02 -9.08 -33.74
CA LEU A 579 18.44 -10.37 -34.30
C LEU A 579 17.55 -10.81 -35.46
N VAL A 580 16.23 -10.77 -35.30
CA VAL A 580 15.29 -11.18 -36.35
C VAL A 580 15.29 -10.19 -37.52
N SER A 581 15.47 -8.89 -37.26
CA SER A 581 15.53 -7.88 -38.33
C SER A 581 16.78 -7.97 -39.20
N GLU A 582 17.90 -8.43 -38.63
CA GLU A 582 19.17 -8.62 -39.32
C GLU A 582 19.28 -10.00 -39.99
N MET A 583 18.35 -10.92 -39.72
CA MET A 583 18.31 -12.21 -40.39
C MET A 583 18.01 -12.05 -41.88
N GLU A 584 18.92 -12.52 -42.73
CA GLU A 584 18.65 -12.71 -44.15
C GLU A 584 17.69 -13.90 -44.36
N ILE A 585 16.39 -13.61 -44.48
CA ILE A 585 15.36 -14.66 -44.63
C ILE A 585 15.16 -14.98 -46.12
N ASN A 586 15.57 -16.18 -46.53
CA ASN A 586 15.17 -16.75 -47.82
C ASN A 586 13.68 -17.16 -47.77
N LEU A 587 12.84 -16.54 -48.59
CA LEU A 587 11.39 -16.81 -48.60
C LEU A 587 11.02 -18.22 -49.10
N GLU A 588 11.89 -18.88 -49.87
CA GLU A 588 11.67 -20.24 -50.38
C GLU A 588 12.08 -21.31 -49.36
N ASP A 589 13.23 -21.11 -48.70
CA ASP A 589 13.78 -21.99 -47.66
C ASP A 589 14.19 -21.18 -46.41
N PRO A 590 13.22 -20.70 -45.62
CA PRO A 590 13.50 -19.85 -44.46
C PRO A 590 14.15 -20.66 -43.34
N LYS A 591 15.30 -20.17 -42.87
CA LYS A 591 16.10 -20.78 -41.80
C LYS A 591 16.43 -19.77 -40.73
N LEU A 592 16.49 -20.22 -39.48
CA LEU A 592 17.08 -19.44 -38.40
C LEU A 592 18.57 -19.19 -38.72
N SER A 593 19.06 -17.99 -38.42
CA SER A 593 20.49 -17.72 -38.53
C SER A 593 21.26 -18.54 -37.50
N SER A 594 22.52 -18.86 -37.79
CA SER A 594 23.39 -19.54 -36.82
C SER A 594 23.56 -18.72 -35.54
N GLU A 595 23.48 -17.38 -35.63
CA GLU A 595 23.50 -16.47 -34.49
C GLU A 595 22.28 -16.69 -33.59
N VAL A 596 21.05 -16.68 -34.16
CA VAL A 596 19.83 -16.93 -33.37
C VAL A 596 19.82 -18.31 -32.75
N ILE A 597 20.21 -19.34 -33.50
CA ILE A 597 20.32 -20.71 -32.97
C ILE A 597 21.28 -20.75 -31.77
N SER A 598 22.48 -20.17 -31.94
CA SER A 598 23.50 -20.15 -30.89
C SER A 598 23.03 -19.39 -29.65
N GLU A 599 22.36 -18.26 -29.81
CA GLU A 599 21.89 -17.41 -28.70
C GLU A 599 20.73 -18.07 -27.93
N VAL A 600 19.81 -18.77 -28.62
CA VAL A 600 18.75 -19.56 -27.97
C VAL A 600 19.34 -20.77 -27.24
N GLN A 601 20.24 -21.53 -27.89
CA GLN A 601 20.89 -22.69 -27.27
C GLN A 601 21.77 -22.32 -26.06
N ALA A 602 22.38 -21.13 -26.09
CA ALA A 602 23.12 -20.60 -24.95
C ALA A 602 22.22 -20.09 -23.81
N GLY A 603 20.90 -20.02 -24.02
CA GLY A 603 19.93 -19.44 -23.09
C GLY A 603 20.00 -17.91 -23.01
N ARG A 604 20.68 -17.23 -23.95
CA ARG A 604 20.76 -15.76 -23.98
C ARG A 604 19.48 -15.15 -24.53
N ILE A 605 18.79 -15.84 -25.43
CA ILE A 605 17.48 -15.45 -25.96
C ILE A 605 16.42 -16.41 -25.45
N ASN A 606 15.32 -15.84 -24.94
CA ASN A 606 14.17 -16.64 -24.54
C ASN A 606 13.44 -17.17 -25.77
N ARG A 607 13.36 -18.50 -25.84
CA ARG A 607 12.73 -19.25 -26.93
C ARG A 607 11.26 -18.88 -27.11
N ASP A 608 10.50 -18.77 -26.02
CA ASP A 608 9.05 -18.55 -26.07
C ASP A 608 8.74 -17.07 -26.41
N GLU A 609 9.60 -16.15 -25.98
CA GLU A 609 9.56 -14.75 -26.44
C GLU A 609 9.89 -14.63 -27.94
N LEU A 610 10.83 -15.45 -28.45
CA LEU A 610 11.13 -15.50 -29.88
C LEU A 610 9.95 -16.06 -30.67
N LEU A 611 9.30 -17.13 -30.19
CA LEU A 611 8.07 -17.66 -30.80
C LEU A 611 6.98 -16.59 -30.88
N SER A 612 6.71 -15.91 -29.75
CA SER A 612 5.73 -14.82 -29.67
C SER A 612 6.06 -13.65 -30.61
N PHE A 613 7.35 -13.31 -30.73
CA PHE A 613 7.81 -12.29 -31.66
C PHE A 613 7.63 -12.70 -33.13
N LEU A 614 7.92 -13.96 -33.48
CA LEU A 614 7.74 -14.47 -34.84
C LEU A 614 6.26 -14.50 -35.24
N GLU A 615 5.37 -14.91 -34.33
CA GLU A 615 3.91 -14.91 -34.56
C GLU A 615 3.36 -13.50 -34.81
N SER A 616 3.91 -12.50 -34.13
CA SER A 616 3.52 -11.09 -34.28
C SER A 616 4.29 -10.34 -35.37
N SER A 617 5.23 -10.99 -36.05
CA SER A 617 6.07 -10.38 -37.09
C SER A 617 5.31 -10.14 -38.40
N ASN A 618 5.82 -9.22 -39.23
CA ASN A 618 5.28 -8.96 -40.57
C ASN A 618 5.72 -10.01 -41.63
N LEU A 619 6.26 -11.15 -41.21
CA LEU A 619 6.72 -12.20 -42.13
C LEU A 619 5.53 -12.95 -42.75
N PRO A 620 5.67 -13.53 -43.96
CA PRO A 620 4.62 -14.35 -44.55
C PRO A 620 4.25 -15.54 -43.64
N PRO A 621 2.96 -15.93 -43.50
CA PRO A 621 2.55 -17.02 -42.61
C PRO A 621 3.27 -18.35 -42.86
N LYS A 622 3.60 -18.65 -44.12
CA LYS A 622 4.37 -19.85 -44.51
C LYS A 622 5.82 -19.81 -44.01
N VAL A 623 6.40 -18.62 -43.92
CA VAL A 623 7.75 -18.39 -43.38
C VAL A 623 7.70 -18.50 -41.85
N ILE A 624 6.73 -17.86 -41.21
CA ILE A 624 6.50 -17.94 -39.76
C ILE A 624 6.37 -19.41 -39.34
N SER A 625 5.48 -20.19 -39.96
CA SER A 625 5.27 -21.60 -39.60
C SER A 625 6.54 -22.45 -39.71
N LYS A 626 7.41 -22.18 -40.71
CA LYS A 626 8.69 -22.90 -40.86
C LYS A 626 9.73 -22.47 -39.82
N LEU A 627 9.83 -21.19 -39.50
CA LEU A 627 10.75 -20.69 -38.48
C LEU A 627 10.29 -21.09 -37.07
N TYR A 628 8.98 -21.02 -36.81
CA TYR A 628 8.35 -21.45 -35.57
C TYR A 628 8.70 -22.89 -35.24
N LYS A 629 8.53 -23.80 -36.22
CA LYS A 629 8.90 -25.21 -36.05
C LYS A 629 10.39 -25.41 -35.77
N GLN A 630 11.27 -24.62 -36.40
CA GLN A 630 12.71 -24.68 -36.11
C GLN A 630 13.01 -24.21 -34.69
N VAL A 631 12.35 -23.16 -34.19
CA VAL A 631 12.49 -22.70 -32.81
C VAL A 631 11.91 -23.73 -31.84
N GLU A 632 10.83 -24.43 -32.21
CA GLU A 632 10.28 -25.52 -31.40
C GLU A 632 11.22 -26.72 -31.26
N GLU A 633 12.03 -26.98 -32.29
CA GLU A 633 13.04 -28.05 -32.32
C GLU A 633 14.32 -27.71 -31.53
N LEU A 634 14.56 -26.42 -31.25
CA LEU A 634 15.60 -25.93 -30.33
C LEU A 634 15.12 -25.99 -28.88
#